data_AF-A0AAE3R5K8-F1
#
_entry.id   AF-A0AAE3R5K8-F1
#
_cell.length_a   1.000
_cell.length_b   1.000
_cell.length_c   1.000
_cell.angle_alpha   90.00
_cell.angle_beta   90.00
_cell.angle_gamma   90.00
#
_symmetry.space_group_name_H-M   'P 1'
#
loop_
_entity.id
_entity.type
_entity.pdbx_description
1 polymer ?
#
loop_
_entity_poly.entity_id
_entity_poly.type
_entity_poly.pdbx_seq_one_letter_code
_entity_poly.pdbx_strand_id
1 'polypeptide(L)'
;MKQSLYVKALLFFAGIIGAAVGIGQLIFPVAFEASTGIDIAGNSSLLSEIRGSGGTLLAAGVVMILGAFMPSLSAKALFIAALFYLCYGLSRVYGMLIDGIPDQGLVLVTIGEIIIGSAVLTAYRRLQRQ
;
A
#
# COMPACT_ATOMS: atom_id res chain seq x y z
N MET A 1 25.98 -3.51 -6.77
CA MET A 1 25.24 -2.94 -7.92
C MET A 1 24.66 -1.59 -7.51
N LYS A 2 24.85 -0.54 -8.29
CA LYS A 2 24.34 0.79 -7.98
C LYS A 2 22.84 0.82 -8.30
N GLN A 3 21.99 1.04 -7.29
CA GLN A 3 20.53 1.11 -7.47
C GLN A 3 20.18 2.28 -8.39
N SER A 4 19.28 2.05 -9.37
CA SER A 4 18.85 3.12 -10.26
C SER A 4 18.07 4.18 -9.49
N LEU A 5 18.24 5.45 -9.87
CA LEU A 5 17.49 6.56 -9.27
C LEU A 5 15.97 6.34 -9.36
N TYR A 6 15.52 5.73 -10.47
CA TYR A 6 14.14 5.34 -10.68
C TYR A 6 13.63 4.37 -9.61
N VAL A 7 14.32 3.26 -9.37
CA VAL A 7 13.90 2.26 -8.36
C VAL A 7 13.91 2.87 -6.96
N LYS A 8 14.92 3.69 -6.65
CA LYS A 8 15.00 4.41 -5.38
C LYS A 8 13.81 5.34 -5.18
N ALA A 9 13.51 6.20 -6.14
CA ALA A 9 12.38 7.13 -6.06
C ALA A 9 11.06 6.38 -5.93
N LEU A 10 10.86 5.34 -6.76
CA LEU A 10 9.64 4.55 -6.77
C LEU A 10 9.39 3.87 -5.41
N LEU A 11 10.39 3.22 -4.84
CA LEU A 11 10.30 2.60 -3.51
C LEU A 11 10.09 3.63 -2.39
N PHE A 12 10.74 4.79 -2.48
CA PHE A 12 10.61 5.84 -1.47
C PHE A 12 9.17 6.39 -1.43
N PHE A 13 8.61 6.76 -2.58
CA PHE A 13 7.23 7.29 -2.65
C PHE A 13 6.19 6.21 -2.33
N ALA A 14 6.35 4.99 -2.87
CA ALA A 14 5.47 3.87 -2.54
C ALA A 14 5.51 3.56 -1.03
N GLY A 15 6.69 3.63 -0.42
CA GLY A 15 6.85 3.43 1.00
C GLY A 15 6.26 4.53 1.86
N ILE A 16 6.41 5.80 1.48
CA ILE A 16 5.76 6.94 2.16
C ILE A 16 4.24 6.80 2.13
N ILE A 17 3.66 6.50 0.96
CA ILE A 17 2.20 6.34 0.81
C ILE A 17 1.72 5.18 1.69
N GLY A 18 2.38 4.02 1.62
CA GLY A 18 2.01 2.85 2.43
C GLY A 18 2.16 3.12 3.93
N ALA A 19 3.23 3.80 4.35
CA ALA A 19 3.43 4.17 5.74
C ALA A 19 2.38 5.18 6.23
N ALA A 20 2.02 6.18 5.42
CA ALA A 20 1.01 7.17 5.77
C ALA A 20 -0.37 6.53 5.95
N VAL A 21 -0.79 5.67 5.02
CA VAL A 21 -2.05 4.91 5.14
C VAL A 21 -2.00 3.97 6.35
N GLY A 22 -0.90 3.24 6.51
CA GLY A 22 -0.70 2.33 7.64
C GLY A 22 -0.73 3.04 9.00
N ILE A 23 -0.13 4.23 9.12
CA ILE A 23 -0.22 5.08 10.33
C ILE A 23 -1.65 5.55 10.56
N GLY A 24 -2.34 6.00 9.50
CA GLY A 24 -3.74 6.42 9.58
C GLY A 24 -4.62 5.31 10.17
N GLN A 25 -4.53 4.11 9.61
CA GLN A 25 -5.30 2.95 10.07
C GLN A 25 -4.84 2.41 11.44
N LEU A 26 -3.54 2.40 11.73
CA LEU A 26 -3.03 1.86 12.98
C LEU A 26 -3.26 2.80 14.17
N ILE A 27 -3.03 4.09 14.00
CA ILE A 27 -3.01 5.06 15.11
C ILE A 27 -4.35 5.80 15.21
N PHE A 28 -4.93 6.19 14.07
CA PHE A 28 -6.12 7.04 13.99
C PHE A 28 -7.27 6.41 13.16
N PRO A 29 -7.65 5.13 13.41
CA PRO A 29 -8.55 4.39 12.52
C PRO A 29 -9.91 5.08 12.31
N VAL A 30 -10.52 5.62 13.37
CA VAL A 30 -11.83 6.27 13.28
C VAL A 30 -11.79 7.49 12.36
N ALA A 31 -10.81 8.37 12.54
CA ALA A 31 -10.69 9.59 11.73
C ALA A 31 -10.27 9.27 10.29
N PHE A 32 -9.42 8.26 10.11
CA PHE A 32 -8.95 7.85 8.78
C PHE A 32 -10.07 7.23 7.94
N GLU A 33 -10.81 6.25 8.49
CA GLU A 33 -11.90 5.58 7.77
C GLU A 33 -13.11 6.51 7.58
N ALA A 34 -13.35 7.48 8.48
CA ALA A 34 -14.37 8.51 8.25
C ALA A 34 -14.09 9.38 7.01
N SER A 35 -12.82 9.52 6.59
CA SER A 35 -12.45 10.27 5.37
C SER A 35 -12.90 9.59 4.06
N THR A 36 -13.23 8.31 4.13
CA THR A 36 -13.78 7.49 3.03
C THR A 36 -15.24 7.11 3.28
N GLY A 37 -15.92 7.79 4.20
CA GLY A 37 -17.34 7.58 4.50
C GLY A 37 -17.63 6.33 5.35
N ILE A 38 -16.62 5.73 6.00
CA ILE A 38 -16.78 4.53 6.80
C ILE A 38 -16.83 4.90 8.29
N ASP A 39 -17.96 4.61 8.94
CA ASP A 39 -18.09 4.75 10.39
C ASP A 39 -17.81 3.41 11.11
N ILE A 40 -16.77 3.42 11.94
CA ILE A 40 -16.34 2.27 12.74
C ILE A 40 -16.37 2.57 14.25
N ALA A 41 -16.90 3.74 14.65
CA ALA A 41 -16.89 4.16 16.04
C ALA A 41 -17.70 3.19 16.93
N GLY A 42 -17.17 2.90 18.11
CA GLY A 42 -17.84 2.01 19.08
C GLY A 42 -17.77 0.51 18.77
N ASN A 43 -17.18 0.08 17.65
CA ASN A 43 -17.00 -1.33 17.33
C ASN A 43 -15.54 -1.77 17.55
N SER A 44 -15.26 -2.35 18.72
CA SER A 44 -13.91 -2.79 19.09
C SER A 44 -13.33 -3.89 18.19
N SER A 45 -14.18 -4.79 17.69
CA SER A 45 -13.77 -5.83 16.75
C SER A 45 -13.32 -5.23 15.42
N LEU A 46 -14.10 -4.32 14.83
CA LEU A 46 -13.70 -3.62 13.59
C LEU A 46 -12.45 -2.76 13.80
N LEU A 47 -12.33 -2.09 14.94
CA LEU A 47 -11.12 -1.32 15.27
C LEU A 47 -9.88 -2.21 15.34
N SER A 48 -10.00 -3.42 15.87
CA SER A 48 -8.90 -4.39 15.89
C SER A 48 -8.50 -4.84 14.49
N GLU A 49 -9.46 -5.15 13.62
CA GLU A 49 -9.20 -5.56 12.23
C GLU A 49 -8.48 -4.45 11.44
N ILE A 50 -8.98 -3.21 11.51
CA ILE A 50 -8.38 -2.06 10.79
C ILE A 50 -6.98 -1.73 11.33
N ARG A 51 -6.77 -1.80 12.65
CA ARG A 51 -5.43 -1.59 13.23
C ARG A 51 -4.46 -2.69 12.83
N GLY A 52 -4.92 -3.95 12.76
CA GLY A 52 -4.12 -5.08 12.30
C GLY A 52 -3.65 -4.95 10.85
N SER A 53 -4.58 -4.62 9.94
CA SER A 53 -4.24 -4.36 8.54
C SER A 53 -3.35 -3.12 8.38
N GLY A 54 -3.63 -2.06 9.14
CA GLY A 54 -2.85 -0.81 9.16
C GLY A 54 -1.41 -1.01 9.62
N GLY A 55 -1.20 -1.77 10.71
CA GLY A 55 0.15 -2.10 11.19
C GLY A 55 0.94 -2.93 10.20
N THR A 56 0.27 -3.86 9.51
CA THR A 56 0.87 -4.67 8.45
C THR A 56 1.32 -3.80 7.27
N LEU A 57 0.47 -2.86 6.83
CA LEU A 57 0.79 -1.94 5.75
C LEU A 57 1.89 -0.93 6.13
N LEU A 58 1.91 -0.47 7.38
CA LEU A 58 2.97 0.38 7.91
C LEU A 58 4.33 -0.35 7.86
N ALA A 59 4.38 -1.59 8.33
CA ALA A 59 5.59 -2.41 8.28
C ALA A 59 6.07 -2.60 6.83
N ALA A 60 5.15 -2.89 5.90
CA ALA A 60 5.46 -2.97 4.47
C ALA A 60 6.02 -1.64 3.94
N GLY A 61 5.40 -0.51 4.27
CA GLY A 61 5.86 0.83 3.90
C GLY A 61 7.28 1.14 4.38
N VAL A 62 7.60 0.78 5.63
CA VAL A 62 8.97 0.91 6.18
C VAL A 62 9.96 0.06 5.37
N VAL A 63 9.62 -1.19 5.05
CA VAL A 63 10.48 -2.06 4.23
C VAL A 63 10.71 -1.46 2.84
N MET A 64 9.69 -0.85 2.23
CA MET A 64 9.82 -0.14 0.95
C MET A 64 10.79 1.04 1.05
N ILE A 65 10.64 1.89 2.08
CA ILE A 65 11.55 3.01 2.33
C ILE A 65 12.98 2.51 2.53
N LEU A 66 13.20 1.48 3.36
CA LEU A 66 14.54 0.90 3.56
C LEU A 66 15.11 0.35 2.25
N GLY A 67 14.30 -0.32 1.44
CA GLY A 67 14.69 -0.81 0.12
C GLY A 67 15.08 0.27 -0.88
N ALA A 68 14.65 1.52 -0.68
CA ALA A 68 15.06 2.67 -1.48
C ALA A 68 16.52 3.07 -1.21
N PHE A 69 17.04 2.82 -0.02
CA PHE A 69 18.39 3.21 0.39
C PHE A 69 19.36 2.02 0.55
N MET A 70 18.83 0.80 0.64
CA MET A 70 19.59 -0.43 0.82
C MET A 70 19.51 -1.31 -0.44
N PRO A 71 20.54 -1.32 -1.32
CA PRO A 71 20.52 -2.07 -2.57
C PRO A 71 20.30 -3.58 -2.41
N SER A 72 20.75 -4.16 -1.29
CA SER A 72 20.55 -5.58 -0.96
C SER A 72 19.09 -5.93 -0.64
N LEU A 73 18.27 -4.94 -0.30
CA LEU A 73 16.86 -5.11 0.05
C LEU A 73 15.90 -4.71 -1.10
N SER A 74 16.38 -3.95 -2.09
CA SER A 74 15.52 -3.35 -3.13
C SER A 74 14.65 -4.36 -3.88
N ALA A 75 15.18 -5.54 -4.23
CA ALA A 75 14.39 -6.56 -4.92
C ALA A 75 13.23 -7.09 -4.05
N LYS A 76 13.49 -7.32 -2.76
CA LYS A 76 12.47 -7.78 -1.80
C LYS A 76 11.44 -6.68 -1.52
N ALA A 77 11.91 -5.44 -1.39
CA ALA A 77 11.05 -4.28 -1.21
C ALA A 77 10.13 -4.04 -2.41
N LEU A 78 10.62 -4.21 -3.65
CA LEU A 78 9.81 -4.12 -4.86
C LEU A 78 8.76 -5.23 -4.93
N PHE A 79 9.12 -6.46 -4.55
CA PHE A 79 8.16 -7.56 -4.46
C PHE A 79 7.06 -7.28 -3.44
N ILE A 80 7.43 -6.84 -2.23
CA ILE A 80 6.47 -6.46 -1.18
C ILE A 80 5.58 -5.31 -1.65
N ALA A 81 6.14 -4.27 -2.28
CA ALA A 81 5.35 -3.18 -2.85
C ALA A 81 4.35 -3.69 -3.89
N ALA A 82 4.79 -4.53 -4.83
CA ALA A 82 3.91 -5.09 -5.86
C ALA A 82 2.79 -5.92 -5.23
N LEU A 83 3.12 -6.76 -4.25
CA LEU A 83 2.17 -7.60 -3.54
C LEU A 83 1.09 -6.74 -2.86
N PHE A 84 1.47 -5.79 -2.01
CA PHE A 84 0.50 -5.00 -1.26
C PHE A 84 -0.36 -4.13 -2.19
N TYR A 85 0.24 -3.34 -3.06
CA TYR A 85 -0.52 -2.42 -3.91
C TYR A 85 -1.42 -3.15 -4.91
N LEU A 86 -0.96 -4.24 -5.54
CA LEU A 86 -1.81 -4.99 -6.47
C LEU A 86 -2.87 -5.83 -5.75
N CYS A 87 -2.53 -6.50 -4.65
CA CYS A 87 -3.53 -7.30 -3.93
C CYS A 87 -4.62 -6.41 -3.32
N TYR A 88 -4.28 -5.26 -2.72
CA TYR A 88 -5.31 -4.33 -2.25
C TYR A 88 -6.16 -3.79 -3.40
N GLY A 89 -5.53 -3.28 -4.46
CA GLY A 89 -6.26 -2.71 -5.60
C GLY A 89 -7.17 -3.73 -6.28
N LEU A 90 -6.67 -4.95 -6.56
CA LEU A 90 -7.46 -6.01 -7.19
C LEU A 90 -8.58 -6.54 -6.27
N SER A 91 -8.32 -6.67 -4.97
CA SER A 91 -9.35 -7.08 -4.01
C SER A 91 -10.45 -6.03 -3.89
N ARG A 92 -10.11 -4.74 -3.98
CA ARG A 92 -11.11 -3.67 -4.02
C ARG A 92 -11.89 -3.66 -5.32
N VAL A 93 -11.26 -3.90 -6.47
CA VAL A 93 -12.00 -4.10 -7.73
C VAL A 93 -12.97 -5.27 -7.63
N TYR A 94 -12.54 -6.38 -7.03
CA TYR A 94 -13.43 -7.51 -6.76
C TYR A 94 -14.60 -7.11 -5.84
N GLY A 95 -14.34 -6.42 -4.73
CA GLY A 95 -15.38 -5.89 -3.86
C GLY A 95 -16.36 -4.96 -4.58
N MET A 96 -15.87 -4.07 -5.46
CA MET A 96 -16.74 -3.20 -6.27
C MET A 96 -17.68 -3.99 -7.18
N LEU A 97 -17.25 -5.14 -7.68
CA LEU A 97 -18.06 -6.00 -8.55
C LEU A 97 -19.11 -6.79 -7.78
N ILE A 98 -18.84 -7.14 -6.51
CA ILE A 98 -19.73 -7.99 -5.69
C ILE A 98 -20.64 -7.15 -4.79
N ASP A 99 -20.07 -6.14 -4.12
CA ASP A 99 -20.72 -5.36 -3.06
C ASP A 99 -21.17 -3.96 -3.55
N GLY A 100 -20.73 -3.56 -4.74
CA GLY A 100 -21.03 -2.26 -5.36
C GLY A 100 -19.94 -1.20 -5.17
N ILE A 101 -20.10 -0.07 -5.86
CA ILE A 101 -19.08 1.00 -5.89
C ILE A 101 -19.08 1.76 -4.54
N PRO A 102 -17.93 1.85 -3.83
CA PRO A 102 -17.81 2.55 -2.56
C PRO A 102 -17.68 4.07 -2.76
N ASP A 103 -17.41 4.79 -1.68
CA ASP A 103 -17.10 6.22 -1.69
C ASP A 103 -16.01 6.60 -2.73
N GLN A 104 -16.13 7.79 -3.30
CA GLN A 104 -15.24 8.28 -4.35
C GLN A 104 -13.77 8.32 -3.90
N GLY A 105 -13.49 8.62 -2.64
CA GLY A 105 -12.15 8.59 -2.08
C GLY A 105 -11.54 7.19 -2.17
N LEU A 106 -12.30 6.14 -1.88
CA LEU A 106 -11.83 4.76 -1.93
C LEU A 106 -11.60 4.28 -3.37
N VAL A 107 -12.40 4.76 -4.34
CA VAL A 107 -12.17 4.52 -5.77
C VAL A 107 -10.86 5.15 -6.23
N LEU A 108 -10.58 6.40 -5.83
CA LEU A 108 -9.32 7.09 -6.17
C LEU A 108 -8.10 6.38 -5.57
N VAL A 109 -8.20 5.91 -4.32
CA VAL A 109 -7.16 5.09 -3.69
C VAL A 109 -6.92 3.82 -4.49
N THR A 110 -7.99 3.12 -4.90
CA THR A 110 -7.89 1.88 -5.70
C THR A 110 -7.16 2.10 -7.03
N ILE A 111 -7.44 3.20 -7.73
CA ILE A 111 -6.73 3.56 -8.96
C ILE A 111 -5.23 3.79 -8.67
N GLY A 112 -4.92 4.54 -7.61
CA GLY A 112 -3.55 4.78 -7.17
C GLY A 112 -2.81 3.48 -6.86
N GLU A 113 -3.47 2.54 -6.18
CA GLU A 113 -2.92 1.23 -5.85
C GLU A 113 -2.54 0.43 -7.10
N ILE A 114 -3.43 0.37 -8.10
CA ILE A 114 -3.15 -0.34 -9.34
C ILE A 114 -2.01 0.31 -10.14
N ILE A 115 -1.95 1.64 -10.20
CA ILE A 115 -0.90 2.37 -10.91
C ILE A 115 0.45 2.14 -10.24
N ILE A 116 0.54 2.35 -8.92
CA ILE A 116 1.78 2.17 -8.16
C ILE A 116 2.21 0.69 -8.24
N GLY A 117 1.28 -0.23 -7.98
CA GLY A 117 1.51 -1.68 -8.03
C GLY A 117 2.06 -2.15 -9.38
N SER A 118 1.51 -1.65 -10.49
CA SER A 118 1.97 -1.99 -11.84
C SER A 118 3.36 -1.43 -12.13
N ALA A 119 3.65 -0.21 -11.67
CA ALA A 119 4.97 0.42 -11.81
C ALA A 119 6.04 -0.36 -11.04
N VAL A 120 5.79 -0.72 -9.77
CA VAL A 120 6.76 -1.49 -8.95
C VAL A 120 6.94 -2.90 -9.47
N LEU A 121 5.88 -3.55 -9.96
CA LEU A 121 5.98 -4.88 -10.58
C LEU A 121 6.84 -4.85 -11.84
N THR A 122 6.69 -3.81 -12.67
CA THR A 122 7.51 -3.64 -13.87
C THR A 122 8.98 -3.42 -13.50
N ALA A 123 9.23 -2.60 -12.48
CA ALA A 123 10.58 -2.38 -11.95
C ALA A 123 11.21 -3.68 -11.40
N TYR A 124 10.43 -4.47 -10.65
CA TYR A 124 10.85 -5.77 -10.14
C TYR A 124 11.26 -6.74 -11.25
N ARG A 125 10.41 -6.89 -12.28
CA ARG A 125 10.69 -7.77 -13.42
C ARG A 125 11.92 -7.34 -14.21
N ARG A 126 12.17 -6.03 -14.34
CA ARG A 126 13.39 -5.51 -14.98
C ARG A 126 14.63 -5.82 -14.15
N LEU A 127 14.55 -5.69 -12.83
CA LEU A 127 15.66 -5.97 -11.93
C LEU A 127 16.05 -7.46 -11.92
N GLN A 128 15.09 -8.38 -12.06
CA GLN A 128 15.37 -9.82 -12.11
C GLN A 128 15.96 -10.32 -13.44
N ARG A 129 15.84 -9.53 -14.51
CA ARG A 129 16.37 -9.88 -15.83
C ARG A 129 17.82 -9.43 -16.04
N GLN A 130 18.37 -8.65 -15.10
CA GLN A 130 19.75 -8.16 -15.09
C GLN A 130 20.62 -9.06 -14.23
#